data_AF-K0TKV2-F1
#
_entry.id   AF-K0TKV2-F1
#
_cell.length_a   1.000
_cell.length_b   1.000
_cell.length_c   1.000
_cell.angle_alpha   90.00
_cell.angle_beta   90.00
_cell.angle_gamma   90.00
#
_symmetry.space_group_name_H-M   'P 1'
#
loop_
_entity.id
_entity.type
_entity.pdbx_description
1 polymer ?
#
loop_
_entity_poly.entity_id
_entity_poly.type
_entity_poly.pdbx_seq_one_letter_code
_entity_poly.pdbx_strand_id
1 'polypeptide(L)'
;MMGRRRRRIRLSSALMLLALALLMLPSLVEAGGIIADIFNYATDRLFPPDEYIDPDSNIKSLNIVEISDMRARDIRRRLARIHGYEPGELAKMIDKKDLINALSYAEHKHYEQEMDRRKWIMFKRTIIYTALAVMAVMFWPLIKHAFEVALVRLEMYSDRRKYEMKRCNEYESRVGYFGIFLLFIIDFLGLWMSISILLSWFVTRSRYFFPTPSIPIRPAELLSPGGNAGELGKYGINVGPMLVSWVFRYLNGKVENMIGRDCARQLRKKHKKEKEDLKRARKEARREERRRRQEFGDTSSETDMRDDLEDEVWSGMTPTSNVERSSNQPSEEEIHREADRLAGRLGDID
;
A
#
# COMPACT_ATOMS: atom_id res chain seq x y z
N MET A 1 45.92 1.19 16.80
CA MET A 1 44.81 2.06 16.36
C MET A 1 44.01 1.37 15.26
N MET A 2 42.91 0.69 15.59
CA MET A 2 42.01 0.09 14.59
C MET A 2 40.97 1.12 14.16
N GLY A 3 41.10 1.63 12.93
CA GLY A 3 40.11 2.51 12.32
C GLY A 3 38.81 1.76 12.04
N ARG A 4 37.81 1.87 12.92
CA ARG A 4 36.44 1.40 12.66
C ARG A 4 35.85 2.19 11.49
N ARG A 5 35.90 1.61 10.29
CA ARG A 5 35.20 2.12 9.10
C ARG A 5 33.69 2.12 9.38
N ARG A 6 33.13 3.29 9.73
CA ARG A 6 31.69 3.49 9.87
C ARG A 6 31.02 3.24 8.51
N ARG A 7 30.34 2.11 8.36
CA ARG A 7 29.43 1.87 7.23
C ARG A 7 28.30 2.89 7.34
N ARG A 8 28.33 3.94 6.51
CA ARG A 8 27.20 4.86 6.33
C ARG A 8 26.05 4.10 5.64
N ILE A 9 25.30 3.34 6.43
CA ILE A 9 23.98 2.87 6.01
C ILE A 9 23.17 4.13 5.72
N ARG A 10 22.51 4.23 4.57
CA ARG A 10 21.78 5.44 4.17
C ARG A 10 20.44 5.48 4.91
N LEU A 11 20.01 6.65 5.36
CA LEU A 11 18.75 6.84 6.10
C LEU A 11 17.53 6.26 5.37
N SER A 12 17.58 6.23 4.04
CA SER A 12 16.54 5.65 3.17
C SER A 12 16.36 4.13 3.35
N SER A 13 17.40 3.37 3.68
CA SER A 13 17.26 1.92 3.86
C SER A 13 16.65 1.56 5.20
N ALA A 14 16.88 2.37 6.24
CA ALA A 14 16.27 2.17 7.56
C ALA A 14 14.76 2.45 7.51
N LEU A 15 14.32 3.52 6.83
CA LEU A 15 12.90 3.82 6.65
C LEU A 15 12.18 2.78 5.79
N MET A 16 12.84 2.24 4.76
CA MET A 16 12.28 1.14 3.95
C MET A 16 12.14 -0.15 4.77
N LEU A 17 13.11 -0.49 5.62
CA LEU A 17 13.01 -1.65 6.51
C LEU A 17 11.92 -1.48 7.57
N LEU A 18 11.74 -0.27 8.09
CA LEU A 18 10.67 0.08 9.03
C LEU A 18 9.28 -0.04 8.39
N ALA A 19 9.10 0.46 7.17
CA ALA A 19 7.85 0.33 6.43
C ALA A 19 7.55 -1.13 6.05
N LEU A 20 8.57 -1.91 5.69
CA LEU A 20 8.43 -3.32 5.31
C LEU A 20 8.16 -4.21 6.54
N ALA A 21 8.73 -3.87 7.70
CA ALA A 21 8.42 -4.53 8.98
C ALA A 21 6.97 -4.26 9.41
N LEU A 22 6.48 -3.02 9.30
CA LEU A 22 5.10 -2.66 9.62
C LEU A 22 4.08 -3.35 8.71
N LEU A 23 4.43 -3.64 7.46
CA LEU A 23 3.56 -4.34 6.51
C LEU A 23 3.51 -5.87 6.72
N MET A 24 4.45 -6.44 7.45
CA MET A 24 4.61 -7.90 7.59
C MET A 24 4.19 -8.46 8.95
N LEU A 25 3.69 -7.63 9.88
CA LEU A 25 3.30 -8.06 11.24
C LEU A 25 1.82 -8.45 11.27
N PRO A 26 1.47 -9.75 11.25
CA PRO A 26 0.08 -10.22 11.12
C PRO A 26 -0.69 -10.16 12.45
N SER A 27 -0.04 -9.78 13.55
CA SER A 27 -0.63 -9.73 14.88
C SER A 27 -0.02 -8.59 15.71
N LEU A 28 -0.74 -7.47 15.79
CA LEU A 28 -0.36 -6.26 16.53
C LEU A 28 -0.21 -6.46 18.06
N VAL A 29 -0.53 -7.64 18.60
CA VAL A 29 -0.59 -7.89 20.06
C VAL A 29 0.75 -8.35 20.64
N GLU A 30 1.59 -9.07 19.88
CA GLU A 30 2.94 -9.49 20.33
C GLU A 30 4.09 -8.69 19.69
N ALA A 31 3.78 -7.84 18.70
CA ALA A 31 4.75 -7.03 17.96
C ALA A 31 5.26 -5.79 18.72
N GLY A 32 4.77 -5.53 19.94
CA GLY A 32 5.12 -4.34 20.72
C GLY A 32 6.62 -4.16 20.91
N GLY A 33 7.37 -5.26 21.11
CA GLY A 33 8.83 -5.22 21.24
C GLY A 33 9.54 -4.79 19.96
N ILE A 34 9.15 -5.34 18.80
CA ILE A 34 9.80 -5.03 17.51
C ILE A 34 9.49 -3.60 17.08
N ILE A 35 8.25 -3.15 17.27
CA ILE A 35 7.86 -1.76 16.96
C ILE A 35 8.58 -0.80 17.91
N ALA A 36 8.68 -1.11 19.20
CA ALA A 36 9.44 -0.32 20.15
C ALA A 36 10.93 -0.28 19.78
N ASP A 37 11.55 -1.40 19.40
CA ASP A 37 12.96 -1.46 19.01
C ASP A 37 13.23 -0.68 17.72
N ILE A 38 12.34 -0.76 16.74
CA ILE A 38 12.46 0.01 15.50
C ILE A 38 12.23 1.49 15.76
N PHE A 39 11.26 1.83 16.63
CA PHE A 39 11.02 3.20 17.04
C PHE A 39 12.23 3.75 17.79
N ASN A 40 12.74 3.03 18.79
CA ASN A 40 13.95 3.33 19.55
C ASN A 40 15.16 3.49 18.61
N TYR A 41 15.35 2.59 17.64
CA TYR A 41 16.42 2.70 16.65
C TYR A 41 16.25 3.92 15.74
N ALA A 42 15.04 4.23 15.29
CA ALA A 42 14.76 5.39 14.46
C ALA A 42 14.97 6.68 15.27
N THR A 43 14.56 6.72 16.53
CA THR A 43 14.78 7.84 17.44
C THR A 43 16.26 8.02 17.75
N ASP A 44 17.00 6.95 18.07
CA ASP A 44 18.45 7.00 18.29
C ASP A 44 19.22 7.43 17.04
N ARG A 45 18.66 7.21 15.86
CA ARG A 45 19.30 7.56 14.60
C ARG A 45 18.97 8.96 14.11
N LEU A 46 17.73 9.40 14.30
CA LEU A 46 17.29 10.77 14.01
C LEU A 46 17.83 11.75 15.07
N PHE A 47 17.97 11.26 16.30
CA PHE A 47 18.40 11.99 17.47
C PHE A 47 19.35 11.09 18.27
N PRO A 48 20.66 11.08 17.94
CA PRO A 48 21.63 10.30 18.71
C PRO A 48 21.45 10.58 20.21
N PRO A 49 21.37 9.52 21.04
CA PRO A 49 21.25 9.67 22.48
C PRO A 49 22.36 10.61 22.95
N ASP A 50 22.06 11.40 23.97
CA ASP A 50 22.94 12.46 24.48
C ASP A 50 24.29 11.96 24.97
N GLU A 51 24.56 10.65 24.90
CA GLU A 51 25.88 10.02 25.04
C GLU A 51 26.95 10.54 24.06
N TYR A 52 26.57 11.26 22.98
CA TYR A 52 27.55 12.02 22.17
C TYR A 52 27.87 13.41 22.72
N ILE A 53 27.05 13.92 23.65
CA ILE A 53 27.42 15.02 24.54
C ILE A 53 28.07 14.32 25.74
N ASP A 54 29.29 13.83 25.50
CA ASP A 54 30.11 13.18 26.50
C ASP A 54 30.00 14.03 27.79
N PRO A 55 29.37 13.53 28.89
CA PRO A 55 29.21 14.31 30.11
C PRO A 55 30.59 14.74 30.67
N ASP A 56 31.64 14.01 30.26
CA ASP A 56 33.05 14.29 30.51
C ASP A 56 33.75 15.12 29.41
N SER A 57 33.11 15.35 28.24
CA SER A 57 33.39 16.56 27.42
C SER A 57 32.79 17.82 28.05
N ASN A 58 32.62 17.79 29.38
CA ASN A 58 32.85 18.91 30.25
C ASN A 58 33.86 19.83 29.57
N ILE A 59 33.30 20.89 29.01
CA ILE A 59 34.00 22.13 28.84
C ILE A 59 34.32 22.46 30.28
N LYS A 60 35.52 22.03 30.72
CA LYS A 60 36.08 22.27 32.03
C LYS A 60 36.18 23.79 32.14
N SER A 61 35.05 24.41 32.46
CA SER A 61 34.98 25.69 33.11
C SER A 61 35.82 25.47 34.36
N LEU A 62 36.94 26.17 34.39
CA LEU A 62 37.86 26.05 35.50
C LEU A 62 37.10 26.54 36.73
N ASN A 63 37.17 25.77 37.81
CA ASN A 63 36.64 26.27 39.07
C ASN A 63 37.42 27.53 39.45
N ILE A 64 36.81 28.47 40.18
CA ILE A 64 37.47 29.72 40.61
C ILE A 64 38.79 29.44 41.37
N VAL A 65 38.85 28.31 42.08
CA VAL A 65 40.07 27.81 42.76
C VAL A 65 41.15 27.44 41.74
N GLU A 66 40.80 26.68 40.69
CA GLU A 66 41.73 26.30 39.62
C GLU A 66 42.23 27.53 38.85
N ILE A 67 41.35 28.51 38.60
CA ILE A 67 41.72 29.80 37.98
C ILE A 67 42.70 30.56 38.89
N SER A 68 42.46 30.55 40.20
CA SER A 68 43.31 31.26 41.17
C SER A 68 44.72 30.66 41.26
N ASP A 69 44.85 29.35 41.06
CA ASP A 69 46.13 28.64 41.05
C ASP A 69 46.93 28.88 39.76
N MET A 70 46.29 29.31 38.68
CA MET A 70 46.98 29.64 37.43
C MET A 70 47.91 30.85 37.56
N ARG A 71 48.99 30.83 36.77
CA ARG A 71 49.88 32.00 36.63
C ARG A 71 49.18 33.09 35.82
N ALA A 72 49.40 34.35 36.18
CA ALA A 72 48.80 35.51 35.50
C ALA A 72 49.05 35.52 33.98
N ARG A 73 50.22 35.04 33.53
CA ARG A 73 50.56 34.91 32.10
C ARG A 73 49.63 33.94 31.37
N ASP A 74 49.27 32.82 32.02
CA ASP A 74 48.45 31.78 31.40
C ASP A 74 46.98 32.19 31.40
N ILE A 75 46.52 32.91 32.43
CA ILE A 75 45.20 33.54 32.47
C ILE A 75 45.04 34.52 31.30
N ARG A 76 46.02 35.43 31.08
CA ARG A 76 46.00 36.37 29.94
C ARG A 76 45.94 35.67 28.59
N ARG A 77 46.73 34.60 28.41
CA ARG A 77 46.73 33.80 27.17
C ARG A 77 45.39 33.13 26.91
N ARG A 78 44.73 32.63 27.96
CA ARG A 78 43.43 31.96 27.87
C ARG A 78 42.32 32.98 27.52
N LEU A 79 42.28 34.12 28.21
CA LEU A 79 41.38 35.24 27.90
C LEU A 79 41.52 35.71 26.45
N ALA A 80 42.75 35.88 25.96
CA ALA A 80 42.99 36.31 24.58
C ALA A 80 42.59 35.24 23.55
N ARG A 81 42.97 33.97 23.76
CA ARG A 81 42.78 32.91 22.75
C ARG A 81 41.38 32.32 22.72
N ILE A 82 40.77 32.12 23.89
CA ILE A 82 39.48 31.43 24.02
C ILE A 82 38.33 32.43 24.01
N HIS A 83 38.48 33.53 24.77
CA HIS A 83 37.40 34.51 24.95
C HIS A 83 37.56 35.77 24.06
N GLY A 84 38.67 35.89 23.32
CA GLY A 84 38.88 36.96 22.34
C GLY A 84 39.11 38.35 22.94
N TYR A 85 39.57 38.45 24.19
CA TYR A 85 39.88 39.75 24.79
C TYR A 85 41.00 40.46 24.04
N GLU A 86 40.84 41.77 23.84
CA GLU A 86 41.81 42.58 23.13
C GLU A 86 43.09 42.75 23.98
N PRO A 87 44.29 42.65 23.39
CA PRO A 87 45.55 42.83 24.12
C PRO A 87 45.63 44.19 24.85
N GLY A 88 44.97 45.23 24.35
CA GLY A 88 44.89 46.53 25.01
C GLY A 88 44.08 46.52 26.31
N GLU A 89 43.00 45.74 26.38
CA GLU A 89 42.20 45.56 27.60
C GLU A 89 42.94 44.69 28.62
N LEU A 90 43.59 43.63 28.14
CA LEU A 90 44.44 42.75 28.96
C LEU A 90 45.65 43.47 29.57
N ALA A 91 46.21 44.47 28.87
CA ALA A 91 47.33 45.28 29.35
C ALA A 91 46.91 46.22 30.50
N LYS A 92 45.65 46.69 30.51
CA LYS A 92 45.09 47.52 31.59
C LYS A 92 44.88 46.74 32.89
N MET A 93 44.66 45.43 32.81
CA MET A 93 44.52 44.54 33.96
C MET A 93 45.91 44.14 34.50
N ILE A 94 46.50 45.01 35.31
CA ILE A 94 47.84 44.80 35.90
C ILE A 94 47.80 43.74 37.00
N ASP A 95 46.76 43.76 37.83
CA ASP A 95 46.63 42.89 38.99
C ASP A 95 46.11 41.50 38.64
N LYS A 96 46.67 40.47 39.30
CA LYS A 96 46.22 39.08 39.14
C LYS A 96 44.74 38.92 39.52
N LYS A 97 44.25 39.70 40.48
CA LYS A 97 42.86 39.65 40.96
C LYS A 97 41.87 40.05 39.86
N ASP A 98 42.17 41.11 39.11
CA ASP A 98 41.32 41.58 38.00
C ASP A 98 41.28 40.56 36.86
N LEU A 99 42.41 39.93 36.56
CA LEU A 99 42.50 38.87 35.56
C LEU A 99 41.71 37.62 35.96
N ILE A 100 41.75 37.22 37.24
CA ILE A 100 40.95 36.10 37.78
C ILE A 100 39.46 36.44 37.65
N ASN A 101 39.06 37.65 38.06
CA ASN A 101 37.66 38.06 37.99
C ASN A 101 37.15 38.08 36.54
N ALA A 102 37.91 38.70 35.62
CA ALA A 102 37.59 38.74 34.20
C ALA A 102 37.48 37.35 33.57
N LEU A 103 38.42 36.44 33.88
CA LEU A 103 38.35 35.05 33.38
C LEU A 103 37.16 34.30 33.99
N SER A 104 36.90 34.46 35.29
CA SER A 104 35.75 33.82 35.95
C SER A 104 34.41 34.26 35.34
N TYR A 105 34.27 35.56 35.04
CA TYR A 105 33.08 36.11 34.39
C TYR A 105 32.94 35.60 32.94
N ALA A 106 34.04 35.57 32.18
CA ALA A 106 34.03 35.10 30.80
C ALA A 106 33.70 33.60 30.69
N GLU A 107 34.24 32.77 31.58
CA GLU A 107 33.93 31.34 31.63
C GLU A 107 32.49 31.09 32.08
N HIS A 108 31.99 31.85 33.07
CA HIS A 108 30.59 31.75 33.49
C HIS A 108 29.62 32.14 32.37
N LYS A 109 29.89 33.24 31.66
CA LYS A 109 29.09 33.68 30.51
C LYS A 109 29.09 32.65 29.38
N HIS A 110 30.25 32.05 29.07
CA HIS A 110 30.35 31.01 28.06
C HIS A 110 29.55 29.76 28.46
N TYR A 111 29.67 29.34 29.73
CA TYR A 111 28.93 28.22 30.28
C TYR A 111 27.41 28.43 30.19
N GLU A 112 26.93 29.62 30.54
CA GLU A 112 25.51 29.98 30.45
C GLU A 112 24.98 29.88 29.00
N GLN A 113 25.72 30.42 28.03
CA GLN A 113 25.36 30.33 26.60
C GLN A 113 25.28 28.89 26.10
N GLU A 114 26.19 28.02 26.55
CA GLU A 114 26.20 26.61 26.15
C GLU A 114 25.07 25.83 26.80
N MET A 115 24.78 26.11 28.07
CA MET A 115 23.62 25.57 28.78
C MET A 115 22.33 25.94 28.06
N ASP A 116 22.18 27.19 27.64
CA ASP A 116 20.99 27.63 26.91
C ASP A 116 20.90 27.01 25.51
N ARG A 117 22.02 26.84 24.81
CA ARG A 117 22.05 26.10 23.54
C ARG A 117 21.63 24.64 23.72
N ARG A 118 22.07 23.97 24.79
CA ARG A 118 21.67 22.60 25.12
C ARG A 118 20.19 22.52 25.46
N LYS A 119 19.68 23.42 26.32
CA LYS A 119 18.24 23.53 26.63
C LYS A 119 17.41 23.75 25.36
N TRP A 120 17.87 24.58 24.44
CA TRP A 120 17.17 24.83 23.18
C TRP A 120 17.11 23.60 22.27
N ILE A 121 18.17 22.82 22.21
CA ILE A 121 18.18 21.55 21.45
C ILE A 121 17.23 20.54 22.10
N MET A 122 17.28 20.39 23.43
CA MET A 122 16.36 19.54 24.18
C MET A 122 14.91 19.95 23.96
N PHE A 123 14.61 21.24 24.08
CA PHE A 123 13.28 21.79 23.84
C PHE A 123 12.76 21.49 22.43
N LYS A 124 13.59 21.69 21.40
CA LYS A 124 13.24 21.34 20.01
C LYS A 124 12.96 19.85 19.84
N ARG A 125 13.75 18.98 20.46
CA ARG A 125 13.51 17.53 20.45
C ARG A 125 12.17 17.20 21.11
N THR A 126 11.92 17.71 22.33
CA THR A 126 10.66 17.51 23.05
C THR A 126 9.46 17.94 22.19
N ILE A 127 9.53 19.10 21.53
CA ILE A 127 8.46 19.54 20.61
C ILE A 127 8.23 18.53 19.49
N ILE A 128 9.30 18.04 18.85
CA ILE A 128 9.17 17.05 17.77
C ILE A 128 8.56 15.74 18.28
N TYR A 129 8.96 15.26 19.46
CA TYR A 129 8.39 14.07 20.09
C TYR A 129 6.92 14.24 20.41
N THR A 130 6.54 15.35 21.05
CA THR A 130 5.15 15.64 21.37
C THR A 130 4.32 15.76 20.10
N ALA A 131 4.83 16.41 19.05
CA ALA A 131 4.15 16.51 17.77
C ALA A 131 3.95 15.12 17.11
N LEU A 132 4.99 14.28 17.08
CA LEU A 132 4.88 12.92 16.54
C LEU A 132 3.92 12.04 17.35
N ALA A 133 3.94 12.14 18.68
CA ALA A 133 3.02 11.41 19.55
C ALA A 133 1.57 11.85 19.35
N VAL A 134 1.33 13.16 19.27
CA VAL A 134 -0.01 13.72 18.99
C VAL A 134 -0.50 13.28 17.61
N MET A 135 0.37 13.32 16.59
CA MET A 135 0.05 12.81 15.25
C MET A 135 -0.28 11.31 15.32
N ALA A 136 0.53 10.49 15.99
CA ALA A 136 0.28 9.06 16.11
C ALA A 136 -1.07 8.78 16.77
N VAL A 137 -1.41 9.47 17.87
CA VAL A 137 -2.70 9.31 18.58
C VAL A 137 -3.88 9.78 17.71
N MET A 138 -3.76 10.94 17.04
CA MET A 138 -4.84 11.46 16.18
C MET A 138 -5.08 10.61 14.93
N PHE A 139 -4.02 10.06 14.32
CA PHE A 139 -4.12 9.24 13.12
C PHE A 139 -4.32 7.75 13.41
N TRP A 140 -4.17 7.30 14.66
CA TRP A 140 -4.40 5.90 15.05
C TRP A 140 -5.76 5.34 14.62
N PRO A 141 -6.91 5.98 14.91
CA PRO A 141 -8.21 5.47 14.47
C PRO A 141 -8.32 5.41 12.95
N LEU A 142 -7.74 6.36 12.23
CA LEU A 142 -7.72 6.38 10.76
C LEU A 142 -6.92 5.22 10.19
N ILE A 143 -5.75 4.93 10.77
CA ILE A 143 -4.91 3.80 10.39
C ILE A 143 -5.62 2.48 10.70
N LYS A 144 -6.23 2.35 11.89
CA LYS A 144 -6.98 1.16 12.28
C LYS A 144 -8.15 0.90 11.33
N HIS A 145 -8.96 1.93 11.05
CA HIS A 145 -10.06 1.82 10.10
C HIS A 145 -9.57 1.48 8.68
N ALA A 146 -8.50 2.12 8.21
CA ALA A 146 -7.91 1.80 6.91
C ALA A 146 -7.42 0.35 6.84
N PHE A 147 -6.86 -0.17 7.94
CA PHE A 147 -6.39 -1.55 8.04
C PHE A 147 -7.56 -2.56 8.08
N GLU A 148 -8.62 -2.28 8.83
CA GLU A 148 -9.84 -3.09 8.86
C GLU A 148 -10.49 -3.15 7.47
N VAL A 149 -10.65 -2.00 6.81
CA VAL A 149 -11.17 -1.94 5.44
C VAL A 149 -10.26 -2.69 4.47
N ALA A 150 -8.94 -2.59 4.63
CA ALA A 150 -7.99 -3.32 3.80
C ALA A 150 -8.09 -4.84 4.02
N LEU A 151 -8.23 -5.30 5.27
CA LEU A 151 -8.42 -6.71 5.59
C LEU A 151 -9.72 -7.27 5.00
N VAL A 152 -10.85 -6.58 5.19
CA VAL A 152 -12.14 -6.99 4.63
C VAL A 152 -12.05 -7.04 3.10
N ARG A 153 -11.45 -6.02 2.48
CA ARG A 153 -11.27 -6.00 1.02
C ARG A 153 -10.35 -7.13 0.54
N LEU A 154 -9.32 -7.47 1.30
CA LEU A 154 -8.40 -8.56 0.99
C LEU A 154 -9.11 -9.92 1.12
N GLU A 155 -9.95 -10.10 2.13
CA GLU A 155 -10.78 -11.29 2.30
C GLU A 155 -11.78 -11.44 1.13
N MET A 156 -12.54 -10.38 0.82
CA MET A 156 -13.45 -10.36 -0.33
C MET A 156 -12.71 -10.65 -1.65
N TYR A 157 -11.52 -10.09 -1.83
CA TYR A 157 -10.69 -10.35 -3.00
C TYR A 157 -10.22 -11.81 -3.05
N SER A 158 -9.73 -12.34 -1.93
CA SER A 158 -9.27 -13.73 -1.80
C SER A 158 -10.41 -14.70 -2.13
N ASP A 159 -11.60 -14.49 -1.57
CA ASP A 159 -12.74 -15.36 -1.80
C ASP A 159 -13.27 -15.28 -3.23
N ARG A 160 -13.32 -14.08 -3.82
CA ARG A 160 -13.62 -13.93 -5.26
C ARG A 160 -12.62 -14.69 -6.12
N ARG A 161 -11.32 -14.58 -5.83
CA ARG A 161 -10.27 -15.30 -6.58
C ARG A 161 -10.33 -16.81 -6.38
N LYS A 162 -10.64 -17.30 -5.16
CA LYS A 162 -10.89 -18.73 -4.91
C LYS A 162 -12.06 -19.24 -5.72
N TYR A 163 -13.16 -18.48 -5.81
CA TYR A 163 -14.31 -18.86 -6.62
C TYR A 163 -13.99 -18.93 -8.12
N GLU A 164 -13.29 -17.92 -8.65
CA GLU A 164 -12.84 -17.91 -10.05
C GLU A 164 -11.88 -19.08 -10.34
N MET A 165 -10.97 -19.37 -9.40
CA MET A 165 -10.02 -20.48 -9.54
C MET A 165 -10.69 -21.85 -9.47
N LYS A 166 -11.66 -22.03 -8.55
CA LYS A 166 -12.49 -23.25 -8.49
C LYS A 166 -13.25 -23.45 -9.79
N ARG A 167 -13.84 -22.40 -10.35
CA ARG A 167 -14.55 -22.44 -11.63
C ARG A 167 -13.62 -22.77 -12.79
N CYS A 168 -12.41 -22.22 -12.83
CA CYS A 168 -11.39 -22.60 -13.81
C CYS A 168 -10.97 -24.07 -13.68
N ASN A 169 -10.89 -24.59 -12.45
CA ASN A 169 -10.59 -25.99 -12.18
C ASN A 169 -11.71 -26.91 -12.68
N GLU A 170 -12.96 -26.55 -12.42
CA GLU A 170 -14.12 -27.32 -12.89
C GLU A 170 -14.12 -27.44 -14.41
N TYR A 171 -13.72 -26.42 -15.15
CA TYR A 171 -13.65 -26.49 -16.61
C TYR A 171 -12.34 -27.07 -17.16
N GLU A 172 -11.30 -27.27 -16.33
CA GLU A 172 -9.95 -27.67 -16.78
C GLU A 172 -9.33 -26.69 -17.80
N SER A 173 -9.68 -25.40 -17.71
CA SER A 173 -9.16 -24.39 -18.64
C SER A 173 -7.74 -23.94 -18.30
N ARG A 174 -6.75 -24.36 -19.09
CA ARG A 174 -5.39 -23.80 -19.02
C ARG A 174 -5.34 -22.30 -19.31
N VAL A 175 -6.19 -21.81 -20.21
CA VAL A 175 -6.28 -20.38 -20.55
C VAL A 175 -6.86 -19.57 -19.39
N GLY A 176 -7.84 -20.13 -18.68
CA GLY A 176 -8.41 -19.53 -17.47
C GLY A 176 -7.37 -19.38 -16.36
N TYR A 177 -6.57 -20.42 -16.10
CA TYR A 177 -5.48 -20.35 -15.12
C TYR A 177 -4.42 -19.30 -15.49
N PHE A 178 -4.02 -19.25 -16.76
CA PHE A 178 -3.09 -18.23 -17.24
C PHE A 178 -3.65 -16.81 -17.06
N GLY A 179 -4.95 -16.61 -17.35
CA GLY A 179 -5.62 -15.34 -17.12
C GLY A 179 -5.63 -14.93 -15.64
N ILE A 180 -5.96 -15.84 -14.73
CA ILE A 180 -5.94 -15.58 -13.28
C ILE A 180 -4.53 -15.19 -12.81
N PHE A 181 -3.49 -15.88 -13.28
CA PHE A 181 -2.11 -15.55 -12.97
C PHE A 181 -1.71 -14.15 -13.48
N LEU A 182 -2.14 -13.79 -14.69
CA LEU A 182 -1.88 -12.48 -15.28
C LEU A 182 -2.61 -11.36 -14.50
N LEU A 183 -3.84 -11.62 -14.04
CA LEU A 183 -4.56 -10.72 -13.14
C LEU A 183 -3.82 -10.51 -11.82
N PHE A 184 -3.29 -11.58 -11.23
CA PHE A 184 -2.49 -11.47 -10.01
C PHE A 184 -1.26 -10.57 -10.20
N ILE A 185 -0.55 -10.71 -11.33
CA ILE A 185 0.59 -9.84 -11.66
C ILE A 185 0.16 -8.38 -11.85
N ILE A 186 -0.93 -8.14 -12.57
CA ILE A 186 -1.47 -6.78 -12.80
C ILE A 186 -1.86 -6.13 -11.47
N ASP A 187 -2.59 -6.85 -10.62
CA ASP A 187 -3.05 -6.34 -9.32
C ASP A 187 -1.86 -6.08 -8.38
N PHE A 188 -0.85 -6.96 -8.38
CA PHE A 188 0.39 -6.76 -7.62
C PHE A 188 1.18 -5.54 -8.11
N LEU A 189 1.33 -5.37 -9.43
CA LEU A 189 1.99 -4.19 -10.01
C LEU A 189 1.21 -2.90 -9.71
N GLY A 190 -0.11 -2.94 -9.75
CA GLY A 190 -0.96 -1.80 -9.39
C GLY A 190 -0.82 -1.40 -7.92
N LEU A 191 -0.80 -2.38 -7.02
CA LEU A 191 -0.55 -2.17 -5.59
C LEU A 191 0.87 -1.62 -5.35
N TRP A 192 1.87 -2.23 -5.99
CA TRP A 192 3.26 -1.77 -5.93
C TRP A 192 3.43 -0.32 -6.38
N MET A 193 2.78 0.06 -7.49
CA MET A 193 2.80 1.43 -8.00
C MET A 193 2.11 2.40 -7.04
N SER A 194 0.98 2.00 -6.46
CA SER A 194 0.24 2.83 -5.49
C SER A 194 1.09 3.09 -4.23
N ILE A 195 1.74 2.05 -3.70
CA ILE A 195 2.68 2.16 -2.57
C ILE A 195 3.87 3.04 -2.94
N SER A 196 4.42 2.88 -4.15
CA SER A 196 5.54 3.70 -4.64
C SER A 196 5.17 5.18 -4.74
N ILE A 197 3.96 5.50 -5.23
CA ILE A 197 3.46 6.88 -5.31
C ILE A 197 3.30 7.46 -3.90
N LEU A 198 2.69 6.73 -2.96
CA LEU A 198 2.56 7.18 -1.57
C LEU A 198 3.93 7.43 -0.93
N LEU A 199 4.87 6.48 -1.07
CA LEU A 199 6.23 6.62 -0.54
C LEU A 199 7.00 7.78 -1.17
N SER A 200 6.76 8.11 -2.45
CA SER A 200 7.42 9.23 -3.12
C SER A 200 7.08 10.58 -2.49
N TRP A 201 5.91 10.72 -1.85
CA TRP A 201 5.50 11.94 -1.15
C TRP A 201 6.28 12.13 0.15
N PHE A 202 6.57 11.04 0.84
CA PHE A 202 7.32 11.06 2.10
C PHE A 202 8.84 11.07 1.87
N VAL A 203 9.32 10.44 0.80
CA VAL A 203 10.75 10.27 0.52
C VAL A 203 11.12 11.01 -0.76
N THR A 204 11.18 12.34 -0.68
CA THR A 204 11.51 13.27 -1.78
C THR A 204 12.90 13.07 -2.41
N ARG A 205 13.74 12.16 -1.90
CA ARG A 205 15.14 12.01 -2.34
C ARG A 205 15.68 10.56 -2.32
N SER A 206 14.85 9.57 -2.64
CA SER A 206 15.29 8.17 -2.76
C SER A 206 15.61 7.82 -4.22
N ARG A 207 16.83 7.30 -4.47
CA ARG A 207 17.26 6.77 -5.79
C ARG A 207 16.64 5.41 -6.15
N TYR A 208 15.82 4.85 -5.26
CA TYR A 208 15.29 3.49 -5.38
C TYR A 208 13.81 3.44 -5.75
N PHE A 209 13.12 4.58 -5.77
CA PHE A 209 11.74 4.62 -6.27
C PHE A 209 11.74 4.83 -7.78
N PHE A 210 10.78 4.17 -8.44
CA PHE A 210 10.54 4.37 -9.87
C PHE A 210 10.36 5.88 -10.10
N PRO A 211 11.16 6.52 -10.99
CA PRO A 211 10.91 7.89 -11.37
C PRO A 211 9.54 7.89 -12.04
N THR A 212 8.52 8.26 -11.28
CA THR A 212 7.16 8.36 -11.83
C THR A 212 7.25 9.47 -12.84
N PRO A 213 6.97 9.22 -14.13
CA PRO A 213 7.03 10.28 -15.13
C PRO A 213 6.04 11.36 -14.72
N SER A 214 6.55 12.46 -14.16
CA SER A 214 5.77 13.64 -13.89
C SER A 214 5.59 14.32 -15.23
N ILE A 215 4.43 14.10 -15.84
CA ILE A 215 3.95 14.90 -16.95
C ILE A 215 3.02 15.92 -16.31
N PRO A 216 3.54 17.06 -15.82
CA PRO A 216 2.67 18.10 -15.28
C PRO A 216 1.91 18.70 -16.46
N ILE A 217 0.61 18.42 -16.55
CA ILE A 217 -0.26 19.23 -17.40
C ILE A 217 -0.58 20.48 -16.60
N ARG A 218 -0.18 21.64 -17.11
CA ARG A 218 -0.53 22.94 -16.58
C ARG A 218 -1.76 23.43 -17.34
N PRO A 219 -2.96 23.44 -16.72
CA PRO A 219 -4.19 23.87 -17.40
C PRO A 219 -4.06 25.28 -17.98
N ALA A 220 -3.29 26.13 -17.28
CA ALA A 220 -2.88 27.46 -17.68
C ALA A 220 -2.22 27.54 -19.07
N GLU A 221 -1.31 26.60 -19.39
CA GLU A 221 -0.62 26.56 -20.69
C GLU A 221 -1.56 26.07 -21.80
N LEU A 222 -2.59 25.29 -21.45
CA LEU A 222 -3.60 24.82 -22.39
C LEU A 222 -4.63 25.90 -22.74
N LEU A 223 -4.94 26.79 -21.78
CA LEU A 223 -5.93 27.87 -21.95
C LEU A 223 -5.32 29.16 -22.54
N SER A 224 -4.02 29.39 -22.36
CA SER A 224 -3.35 30.58 -22.88
C SER A 224 -1.95 30.22 -23.42
N PRO A 225 -1.85 29.62 -24.62
CA PRO A 225 -0.56 29.34 -25.23
C PRO A 225 0.23 30.64 -25.46
N GLY A 226 1.22 30.90 -24.61
CA GLY A 226 2.08 32.09 -24.66
C GLY A 226 1.72 33.26 -23.72
N GLY A 227 0.69 33.12 -22.87
CA GLY A 227 0.34 34.15 -21.88
C GLY A 227 0.97 33.90 -20.51
N ASN A 228 1.36 34.97 -19.80
CA ASN A 228 1.75 34.92 -18.40
C ASN A 228 0.55 34.49 -17.54
N ALA A 229 0.34 33.19 -17.37
CA ALA A 229 -0.78 32.61 -16.64
C ALA A 229 -0.69 32.80 -15.10
N GLY A 230 0.06 33.79 -14.64
CA GLY A 230 0.20 34.17 -13.24
C GLY A 230 0.60 33.01 -12.32
N GLU A 231 0.11 33.05 -11.08
CA GLU A 231 0.41 32.03 -10.07
C GLU A 231 -0.20 30.65 -10.36
N LEU A 232 -1.24 30.59 -11.21
CA LEU A 232 -1.85 29.34 -11.67
C LEU A 232 -0.89 28.49 -12.52
N GLY A 233 0.11 29.10 -13.17
CA GLY A 233 1.17 28.36 -13.89
C GLY A 233 2.06 27.50 -12.99
N LYS A 234 2.05 27.74 -11.67
CA LYS A 234 2.82 26.94 -10.69
C LYS A 234 2.11 25.63 -10.30
N TYR A 235 0.81 25.50 -10.57
CA TYR A 235 0.04 24.29 -10.28
C TYR A 235 0.00 23.38 -11.53
N GLY A 236 0.73 22.27 -11.47
CA GLY A 236 0.67 21.21 -12.49
C GLY A 236 -0.08 20.00 -11.95
N ILE A 237 -1.09 19.52 -12.67
CA ILE A 237 -1.75 18.25 -12.35
C ILE A 237 -0.87 17.12 -12.91
N ASN A 238 -0.42 16.22 -12.04
CA ASN A 238 0.34 15.04 -12.46
C ASN A 238 -0.63 13.99 -13.02
N VAL A 239 -0.74 13.94 -14.35
CA VAL A 239 -1.55 12.92 -15.05
C VAL A 239 -0.86 11.57 -15.15
N GLY A 240 0.45 11.48 -14.91
CA GLY A 240 1.21 10.22 -15.01
C GLY A 240 0.57 9.07 -14.23
N PRO A 241 0.34 9.22 -12.90
CA PRO A 241 -0.35 8.21 -12.09
C PRO A 241 -1.76 7.87 -12.58
N MET A 242 -2.50 8.85 -13.11
CA MET A 242 -3.83 8.62 -13.65
C MET A 242 -3.79 7.78 -14.93
N LEU A 243 -2.87 8.09 -15.85
CA LEU A 243 -2.68 7.34 -17.09
C LEU A 243 -2.26 5.90 -16.80
N VAL A 244 -1.30 5.71 -15.90
CA VAL A 244 -0.86 4.37 -15.49
C VAL A 244 -2.02 3.58 -14.85
N SER A 245 -2.79 4.23 -13.97
CA SER A 245 -3.97 3.61 -13.35
C SER A 245 -5.03 3.24 -14.40
N TRP A 246 -5.23 4.09 -15.41
CA TRP A 246 -6.13 3.83 -16.53
C TRP A 246 -5.67 2.64 -17.36
N VAL A 247 -4.37 2.56 -17.68
CA VAL A 247 -3.79 1.42 -18.42
C VAL A 247 -3.97 0.12 -17.65
N PHE A 248 -3.70 0.09 -16.34
CA PHE A 248 -3.90 -1.12 -15.53
C PHE A 248 -5.37 -1.54 -15.47
N ARG A 249 -6.31 -0.59 -15.32
CA ARG A 249 -7.75 -0.88 -15.38
C ARG A 249 -8.16 -1.46 -16.74
N TYR A 250 -7.65 -0.89 -17.82
CA TYR A 250 -7.91 -1.38 -19.18
C TYR A 250 -7.36 -2.81 -19.38
N LEU A 251 -6.12 -3.06 -18.96
CA LEU A 251 -5.50 -4.38 -19.03
C LEU A 251 -6.27 -5.40 -18.18
N ASN A 252 -6.67 -5.04 -16.96
CA ASN A 252 -7.48 -5.88 -16.09
C ASN A 252 -8.80 -6.26 -16.77
N GLY A 253 -9.54 -5.28 -17.29
CA GLY A 253 -10.78 -5.52 -18.03
C GLY A 253 -10.58 -6.39 -19.29
N LYS A 254 -9.44 -6.27 -19.99
CA LYS A 254 -9.13 -7.16 -21.13
C LYS A 254 -8.88 -8.59 -20.71
N VAL A 255 -8.16 -8.81 -19.60
CA VAL A 255 -7.88 -10.15 -19.09
C VAL A 255 -9.14 -10.80 -18.51
N GLU A 256 -9.95 -10.06 -17.77
CA GLU A 256 -11.26 -10.53 -17.28
C GLU A 256 -12.17 -10.93 -18.45
N ASN A 257 -12.24 -10.11 -19.51
CA ASN A 257 -13.00 -10.45 -20.71
C ASN A 257 -12.47 -11.71 -21.41
N MET A 258 -11.15 -11.92 -21.43
CA MET A 258 -10.55 -13.12 -21.99
C MET A 258 -10.93 -14.37 -21.17
N ILE A 259 -10.84 -14.31 -19.85
CA ILE A 259 -11.24 -15.39 -18.93
C ILE A 259 -12.74 -15.68 -19.10
N GLY A 260 -13.59 -14.65 -19.07
CA GLY A 260 -15.03 -14.78 -19.22
C GLY A 260 -15.44 -15.43 -20.54
N ARG A 261 -14.79 -15.04 -21.65
CA ARG A 261 -15.03 -15.66 -22.96
C ARG A 261 -14.62 -17.13 -23.00
N ASP A 262 -13.49 -17.47 -22.39
CA ASP A 262 -13.05 -18.87 -22.36
C ASP A 262 -13.95 -19.73 -21.45
N CYS A 263 -14.23 -19.29 -20.22
CA CYS A 263 -15.17 -19.97 -19.33
C CYS A 263 -16.55 -20.16 -19.98
N ALA A 264 -17.09 -19.14 -20.67
CA ALA A 264 -18.35 -19.27 -21.39
C ALA A 264 -18.27 -20.28 -22.54
N ARG A 265 -17.14 -20.34 -23.26
CA ARG A 265 -16.92 -21.33 -24.33
C ARG A 265 -16.87 -22.75 -23.76
N GLN A 266 -16.22 -22.96 -22.63
CA GLN A 266 -16.10 -24.27 -22.00
C GLN A 266 -17.41 -24.75 -21.38
N LEU A 267 -18.15 -23.85 -20.74
CA LEU A 267 -19.49 -24.14 -20.23
C LEU A 267 -20.44 -24.58 -21.36
N ARG A 268 -20.41 -23.89 -22.51
CA ARG A 268 -21.21 -24.29 -23.68
C ARG A 268 -20.80 -25.65 -24.23
N LYS A 269 -19.50 -25.98 -24.24
CA LYS A 269 -19.00 -27.30 -24.65
C LYS A 269 -19.48 -28.41 -23.70
N LYS A 270 -19.43 -28.18 -22.38
CA LYS A 270 -19.93 -29.13 -21.38
C LYS A 270 -21.43 -29.38 -21.52
N HIS A 271 -22.24 -28.33 -21.56
CA HIS A 271 -23.69 -28.48 -21.77
C HIS A 271 -24.04 -29.16 -23.09
N LYS A 272 -23.27 -28.91 -24.15
CA LYS A 272 -23.46 -29.62 -25.43
C LYS A 272 -23.17 -31.11 -25.27
N LYS A 273 -22.07 -31.47 -24.61
CA LYS A 273 -21.69 -32.87 -24.35
C LYS A 273 -22.72 -33.57 -23.46
N GLU A 274 -23.14 -32.95 -22.36
CA GLU A 274 -24.20 -33.48 -21.48
C GLU A 274 -25.50 -33.72 -22.26
N LYS A 275 -25.90 -32.79 -23.13
CA LYS A 275 -27.09 -32.96 -23.97
C LYS A 275 -26.94 -34.09 -24.97
N GLU A 276 -25.74 -34.32 -25.52
CA GLU A 276 -25.45 -35.43 -26.43
C GLU A 276 -25.42 -36.78 -25.69
N ASP A 277 -24.82 -36.84 -24.51
CA ASP A 277 -24.76 -38.04 -23.67
C ASP A 277 -26.15 -38.43 -23.16
N LEU A 278 -26.97 -37.45 -22.76
CA LEU A 278 -28.36 -37.69 -22.34
C LEU A 278 -29.24 -38.15 -23.51
N LYS A 279 -28.96 -37.67 -24.73
CA LYS A 279 -29.58 -38.20 -25.96
C LYS A 279 -29.14 -39.64 -26.26
N ARG A 280 -27.86 -39.98 -26.05
CA ARG A 280 -27.35 -41.35 -26.25
C ARG A 280 -27.95 -42.31 -25.22
N ALA A 281 -27.96 -41.95 -23.94
CA ALA A 281 -28.58 -42.72 -22.87
C ALA A 281 -30.09 -42.96 -23.12
N ARG A 282 -30.82 -41.93 -23.58
CA ARG A 282 -32.23 -42.11 -23.98
C ARG A 282 -32.41 -43.06 -25.15
N LYS A 283 -31.53 -43.01 -26.16
CA LYS A 283 -31.56 -43.94 -27.30
C LYS A 283 -31.21 -45.37 -26.89
N GLU A 284 -30.26 -45.55 -25.97
CA GLU A 284 -29.87 -46.86 -25.43
C GLU A 284 -31.00 -47.46 -24.58
N ALA A 285 -31.62 -46.68 -23.68
CA ALA A 285 -32.77 -47.12 -22.90
C ALA A 285 -33.94 -47.56 -23.79
N ARG A 286 -34.25 -46.80 -24.86
CA ARG A 286 -35.27 -47.18 -25.85
C ARG A 286 -34.93 -48.49 -26.57
N ARG A 287 -33.65 -48.71 -26.92
CA ARG A 287 -33.20 -49.96 -27.55
C ARG A 287 -33.29 -51.15 -26.59
N GLU A 288 -32.96 -50.96 -25.33
CA GLU A 288 -33.07 -52.00 -24.30
C GLU A 288 -34.54 -52.35 -24.02
N GLU A 289 -35.43 -51.36 -23.94
CA GLU A 289 -36.87 -51.59 -23.80
C GLU A 289 -37.44 -52.39 -24.99
N ARG A 290 -37.03 -52.07 -26.23
CA ARG A 290 -37.41 -52.85 -27.42
C ARG A 290 -36.91 -54.30 -27.35
N ARG A 291 -35.69 -54.53 -26.84
CA ARG A 291 -35.16 -55.90 -26.65
C ARG A 291 -35.95 -56.68 -25.61
N ARG A 292 -36.29 -56.07 -24.48
CA ARG A 292 -37.13 -56.72 -23.45
C ARG A 292 -38.53 -57.06 -23.95
N ARG A 293 -39.13 -56.19 -24.77
CA ARG A 293 -40.42 -56.49 -25.44
C ARG A 293 -40.31 -57.67 -26.41
N GLN A 294 -39.21 -57.76 -27.16
CA GLN A 294 -38.96 -58.91 -28.04
C GLN A 294 -38.74 -60.21 -27.26
N GLU A 295 -38.05 -60.17 -26.11
CA GLU A 295 -37.79 -61.34 -25.27
C GLU A 295 -39.04 -61.84 -24.53
N PHE A 296 -39.98 -60.95 -24.17
CA PHE A 296 -41.23 -61.33 -23.51
C PHE A 296 -42.35 -61.78 -24.47
N GLY A 297 -42.11 -61.76 -25.78
CA GLY A 297 -42.92 -62.50 -26.76
C GLY A 297 -44.42 -62.20 -26.70
N ASP A 298 -44.82 -60.94 -26.85
CA ASP A 298 -46.24 -60.62 -27.07
C ASP A 298 -46.59 -60.78 -28.56
N THR A 299 -47.49 -61.71 -28.81
CA THR A 299 -47.99 -62.13 -30.14
C THR A 299 -49.07 -61.17 -30.68
N SER A 300 -48.97 -59.86 -30.40
CA SER A 300 -49.91 -58.83 -30.91
C SER A 300 -49.25 -57.96 -31.99
N SER A 301 -48.80 -58.58 -33.08
CA SER A 301 -47.89 -57.99 -34.08
C SER A 301 -48.51 -57.02 -35.11
N GLU A 302 -49.62 -56.34 -34.84
CA GLU A 302 -50.26 -55.46 -35.84
C GLU A 302 -50.35 -53.97 -35.50
N THR A 303 -50.10 -53.55 -34.26
CA THR A 303 -50.24 -52.12 -33.88
C THR A 303 -48.91 -51.36 -33.80
N ASP A 304 -47.77 -52.05 -33.75
CA ASP A 304 -46.47 -51.47 -33.36
C ASP A 304 -45.64 -50.85 -34.51
N MET A 305 -46.06 -51.01 -35.77
CA MET A 305 -45.38 -50.35 -36.91
C MET A 305 -45.82 -48.89 -37.13
N ARG A 306 -46.83 -48.40 -36.39
CA ARG A 306 -47.35 -47.05 -36.56
C ARG A 306 -46.59 -45.98 -35.76
N ASP A 307 -46.03 -46.35 -34.61
CA ASP A 307 -45.31 -45.41 -33.73
C ASP A 307 -43.89 -45.06 -34.23
N ASP A 308 -43.24 -45.94 -34.98
CA ASP A 308 -41.92 -45.64 -35.57
C ASP A 308 -42.00 -44.61 -36.71
N LEU A 309 -43.16 -44.47 -37.37
CA LEU A 309 -43.36 -43.47 -38.43
C LEU A 309 -43.67 -42.07 -37.87
N GLU A 310 -44.36 -41.99 -36.72
CA GLU A 310 -44.68 -40.69 -36.10
C GLU A 310 -43.46 -40.05 -35.42
N ASP A 311 -42.53 -40.84 -34.87
CA ASP A 311 -41.29 -40.31 -34.27
C ASP A 311 -40.30 -39.78 -35.34
N GLU A 312 -40.28 -40.32 -36.57
CA GLU A 312 -39.50 -39.74 -37.69
C GLU A 312 -40.14 -38.47 -38.26
N VAL A 313 -41.48 -38.41 -38.36
CA VAL A 313 -42.20 -37.22 -38.82
C VAL A 313 -42.14 -36.09 -37.79
N TRP A 314 -42.17 -36.39 -36.48
CA TRP A 314 -41.99 -35.38 -35.44
C TRP A 314 -40.53 -34.95 -35.31
N SER A 315 -39.54 -35.85 -35.43
CA SER A 315 -38.12 -35.46 -35.29
C SER A 315 -37.57 -34.67 -36.49
N GLY A 316 -38.25 -34.70 -37.64
CA GLY A 316 -38.03 -33.78 -38.77
C GLY A 316 -38.63 -32.37 -38.56
N MET A 317 -39.63 -32.24 -37.68
CA MET A 317 -40.15 -30.97 -37.18
C MET A 317 -39.35 -30.52 -35.94
N THR A 318 -38.02 -30.51 -36.01
CA THR A 318 -37.30 -29.59 -35.12
C THR A 318 -37.70 -28.19 -35.56
N PRO A 319 -38.34 -27.37 -34.72
CA PRO A 319 -38.54 -25.97 -35.06
C PRO A 319 -37.14 -25.45 -35.35
N THR A 320 -36.93 -24.94 -36.56
CA THR A 320 -35.90 -23.96 -36.89
C THR A 320 -36.15 -22.76 -35.99
N SER A 321 -35.83 -22.97 -34.72
CA SER A 321 -35.86 -22.00 -33.67
C SER A 321 -34.64 -21.12 -33.91
N ASN A 322 -34.78 -20.25 -34.90
CA ASN A 322 -34.67 -18.80 -34.69
C ASN A 322 -35.61 -18.36 -33.54
N VAL A 323 -35.56 -19.06 -32.39
CA VAL A 323 -35.87 -18.47 -31.12
C VAL A 323 -34.67 -17.59 -30.90
N GLU A 324 -34.80 -16.38 -31.44
CA GLU A 324 -34.29 -15.19 -30.81
C GLU A 324 -34.15 -15.51 -29.34
N ARG A 325 -32.90 -15.63 -28.92
CA ARG A 325 -32.50 -15.74 -27.54
C ARG A 325 -32.81 -14.37 -26.94
N SER A 326 -34.10 -14.07 -26.82
CA SER A 326 -34.65 -13.01 -26.00
C SER A 326 -34.16 -13.34 -24.60
N SER A 327 -33.17 -12.56 -24.23
CA SER A 327 -32.65 -12.43 -22.90
C SER A 327 -33.81 -12.11 -21.96
N ASN A 328 -34.47 -13.14 -21.43
CA ASN A 328 -35.11 -13.08 -20.12
C ASN A 328 -34.01 -13.06 -19.04
N GLN A 329 -33.06 -12.14 -19.17
CA GLN A 329 -32.42 -11.58 -17.99
C GLN A 329 -33.38 -10.48 -17.55
N PRO A 330 -33.88 -10.51 -16.30
CA PRO A 330 -34.63 -9.39 -15.77
C PRO A 330 -33.78 -8.14 -15.98
N SER A 331 -34.39 -7.13 -16.61
CA SER A 331 -33.70 -5.86 -16.84
C SER A 331 -33.17 -5.33 -15.49
N GLU A 332 -32.02 -4.64 -15.47
CA GLU A 332 -31.47 -4.11 -14.22
C GLU A 332 -32.50 -3.26 -13.44
N GLU A 333 -33.44 -2.62 -14.14
CA GLU A 333 -34.59 -1.93 -13.55
C GLU A 333 -35.57 -2.85 -12.80
N GLU A 334 -35.79 -4.06 -13.29
CA GLU A 334 -36.68 -5.04 -12.66
C GLU A 334 -36.05 -5.61 -11.38
N ILE A 335 -34.73 -5.83 -11.39
CA ILE A 335 -33.95 -6.24 -10.21
C ILE A 335 -33.97 -5.12 -9.15
N HIS A 336 -33.81 -3.86 -9.55
CA HIS A 336 -33.88 -2.72 -8.63
C HIS A 336 -35.29 -2.53 -8.04
N ARG A 337 -36.35 -2.66 -8.84
CA ARG A 337 -37.74 -2.60 -8.34
C ARG A 337 -38.07 -3.72 -7.36
N GLU A 338 -37.52 -4.92 -7.56
CA GLU A 338 -37.73 -6.03 -6.66
C GLU A 338 -36.98 -5.85 -5.33
N ALA A 339 -35.76 -5.29 -5.38
CA ALA A 339 -35.00 -4.92 -4.18
C ALA A 339 -35.71 -3.84 -3.34
N ASP A 340 -36.27 -2.81 -3.98
CA ASP A 340 -37.01 -1.75 -3.29
C ASP A 340 -38.31 -2.26 -2.65
N ARG A 341 -39.01 -3.20 -3.30
CA ARG A 341 -40.19 -3.87 -2.73
C ARG A 341 -39.85 -4.69 -1.49
N LEU A 342 -38.69 -5.36 -1.49
CA LEU A 342 -38.23 -6.14 -0.34
C LEU A 342 -37.77 -5.24 0.81
N ALA A 343 -37.12 -4.11 0.52
CA ALA A 343 -36.74 -3.12 1.52
C ALA A 343 -37.96 -2.47 2.18
N GLY A 344 -39.02 -2.16 1.41
CA GLY A 344 -40.27 -1.63 1.96
C GLY A 344 -40.97 -2.62 2.92
N ARG A 345 -40.97 -3.92 2.59
CA ARG A 345 -41.58 -4.95 3.46
C ARG A 345 -40.86 -5.19 4.78
N LEU A 346 -39.60 -4.82 4.89
CA LEU A 346 -38.82 -4.93 6.13
C LEU A 346 -39.03 -3.73 7.07
N GLY A 347 -39.53 -2.61 6.55
CA GLY A 347 -39.84 -1.41 7.35
C GLY A 347 -41.16 -1.46 8.12
N ASP A 348 -42.05 -2.41 7.80
CA ASP A 348 -43.38 -2.57 8.42
C ASP A 348 -43.39 -3.64 9.55
N ILE A 349 -42.22 -4.12 9.99
CA ILE A 349 -42.07 -5.18 11.02
C ILE A 349 -41.71 -4.60 12.41
N ASP A 350 -41.71 -3.27 12.57
CA ASP A 350 -41.52 -2.62 13.88
C ASP A 350 -42.83 -2.27 14.60
#